data_AF-A0A3C1IYJ4-F1
#
_entry.id   AF-A0A3C1IYJ4-F1
#
_cell.length_a   1.000
_cell.length_b   1.000
_cell.length_c   1.000
_cell.angle_alpha   90.00
_cell.angle_beta   90.00
_cell.angle_gamma   90.00
#
_symmetry.space_group_name_H-M   'P 1'
#
loop_
_entity.id
_entity.type
_entity.pdbx_description
1 polymer ?
#
loop_
_entity_poly.entity_id
_entity_poly.type
_entity_poly.pdbx_seq_one_letter_code
_entity_poly.pdbx_strand_id
1 'polypeptide(L)'
;MYYGIHASSAGGIENTIKLAQKYGVNAIQIMPTIPMRWATKLLPDEMILDFVNELEKSDVKKILLHGIYLTNLAREDKQMFH
;
A
#
# COMPACT_ATOMS: atom_id res chain seq x y z
N MET A 1 15.49 11.62 -9.75
CA MET A 1 14.36 11.13 -10.56
C MET A 1 13.70 9.99 -9.82
N TYR A 2 12.37 9.97 -9.73
CA TYR A 2 11.61 8.86 -9.14
C TYR A 2 10.84 8.14 -10.24
N TYR A 3 10.95 6.83 -10.29
CA TYR A 3 10.21 5.98 -11.23
C TYR A 3 9.79 4.73 -10.47
N GLY A 4 8.58 4.28 -10.73
CA GLY A 4 7.89 3.36 -9.83
C GLY A 4 6.75 2.62 -10.47
N ILE A 5 6.16 1.74 -9.67
CA ILE A 5 5.03 0.90 -10.06
C ILE A 5 3.94 0.94 -9.00
N HIS A 6 2.73 0.54 -9.39
CA HIS A 6 1.74 0.10 -8.40
C HIS A 6 2.06 -1.33 -7.97
N ALA A 7 2.52 -1.51 -6.73
CA ALA A 7 2.99 -2.79 -6.23
C ALA A 7 1.88 -3.50 -5.43
N SER A 8 1.65 -4.77 -5.75
CA SER A 8 0.69 -5.61 -5.03
C SER A 8 1.19 -5.95 -3.63
N SER A 9 0.32 -5.81 -2.63
CA SER A 9 0.52 -6.23 -1.23
C SER A 9 -0.04 -7.63 -0.95
N ALA A 10 -0.41 -8.38 -2.00
CA ALA A 10 -0.93 -9.74 -1.84
C ALA A 10 0.10 -10.64 -1.13
N GLY A 11 -0.35 -11.36 -0.11
CA GLY A 11 0.52 -12.23 0.70
C GLY A 11 1.40 -11.50 1.71
N GLY A 12 1.26 -10.18 1.89
CA GLY A 12 2.05 -9.38 2.82
C GLY A 12 2.43 -8.01 2.25
N ILE A 13 2.40 -6.94 3.07
CA ILE A 13 2.69 -5.57 2.60
C ILE A 13 4.19 -5.39 2.29
N GLU A 14 5.06 -6.13 2.95
CA GLU A 14 6.50 -6.19 2.70
C GLU A 14 6.85 -6.70 1.29
N ASN A 15 5.96 -7.49 0.67
CA ASN A 15 6.13 -7.92 -0.73
C ASN A 15 6.15 -6.74 -1.71
N THR A 16 5.54 -5.61 -1.35
CA THR A 16 5.59 -4.40 -2.19
C THR A 16 7.02 -3.86 -2.34
N ILE A 17 7.83 -3.97 -1.28
CA ILE A 17 9.25 -3.58 -1.29
C ILE A 17 10.07 -4.58 -2.11
N LYS A 18 9.85 -5.88 -1.90
CA LYS A 18 10.52 -6.94 -2.66
C LYS A 18 10.25 -6.82 -4.17
N LEU A 19 9.03 -6.45 -4.55
CA LEU A 19 8.69 -6.16 -5.95
C LEU A 19 9.44 -4.93 -6.46
N ALA A 20 9.57 -3.86 -5.66
CA ALA A 20 10.33 -2.68 -6.05
C ALA A 20 11.79 -3.03 -6.37
N GLN A 21 12.43 -3.80 -5.50
CA GLN A 21 13.79 -4.31 -5.69
C GLN A 21 13.88 -5.20 -6.93
N LYS A 22 12.95 -6.16 -7.09
CA LYS A 22 12.89 -7.06 -8.26
C LYS A 22 12.84 -6.31 -9.58
N TYR A 23 12.11 -5.20 -9.64
CA TYR A 23 11.97 -4.38 -10.85
C TYR A 23 12.97 -3.23 -10.95
N GLY A 24 13.88 -3.07 -9.98
CA GLY A 24 14.89 -2.02 -9.97
C GLY A 24 14.31 -0.61 -9.89
N VAL A 25 13.12 -0.45 -9.29
CA VAL A 25 12.44 0.85 -9.14
C VAL A 25 12.64 1.44 -7.76
N ASN A 26 12.62 2.77 -7.66
CA ASN A 26 12.92 3.50 -6.42
C ASN A 26 11.71 4.22 -5.79
N ALA A 27 10.52 4.02 -6.37
CA ALA A 27 9.26 4.51 -5.83
C ALA A 27 8.16 3.46 -6.02
N ILE A 28 7.20 3.42 -5.10
CA ILE A 28 6.04 2.53 -5.19
C ILE A 28 4.75 3.26 -4.81
N GLN A 29 3.65 2.84 -5.42
CA GLN A 29 2.31 3.11 -4.94
C GLN A 29 1.70 1.81 -4.42
N ILE A 30 1.11 1.81 -3.23
CA ILE A 30 0.55 0.60 -2.60
C ILE A 30 -0.88 0.85 -2.10
N MET A 31 -1.64 -0.23 -1.98
CA MET A 31 -2.88 -0.28 -1.20
C MET A 31 -2.60 -1.17 0.03
N PRO A 32 -2.53 -0.59 1.24
CA PRO A 32 -2.25 -1.37 2.45
C PRO A 32 -3.40 -2.27 2.86
N THR A 33 -4.61 -2.01 2.33
CA THR A 33 -5.83 -2.78 2.60
C THR A 33 -6.51 -3.18 1.29
N ILE A 34 -7.44 -4.14 1.38
CA ILE A 34 -8.20 -4.61 0.21
C ILE A 34 -8.99 -3.43 -0.41
N PRO A 35 -8.83 -3.12 -1.71
CA PRO A 35 -9.36 -1.89 -2.31
C PRO A 35 -10.88 -1.83 -2.46
N MET A 36 -11.56 -2.97 -2.38
CA MET A 36 -13.02 -3.08 -2.48
C MET A 36 -13.66 -3.37 -1.12
N ARG A 37 -12.99 -3.04 -0.01
CA ARG A 37 -13.54 -3.22 1.34
C ARG A 37 -13.12 -2.07 2.24
N TRP A 38 -14.01 -1.68 3.15
CA TRP A 38 -13.65 -0.82 4.28
C TRP A 38 -12.73 -1.58 5.23
N ALA A 39 -11.64 -0.94 5.63
CA ALA A 39 -10.73 -1.51 6.61
C ALA A 39 -11.42 -1.54 7.98
N THR A 40 -11.59 -2.75 8.53
CA THR A 40 -12.21 -2.94 9.86
C THR A 40 -11.21 -3.30 10.95
N LYS A 41 -9.94 -3.51 10.58
CA LYS A 41 -8.86 -3.89 11.49
C LYS A 41 -7.57 -3.19 11.08
N LEU A 42 -6.73 -2.89 12.08
CA LEU A 42 -5.36 -2.43 11.88
C LEU A 42 -4.48 -3.57 11.35
N LEU A 43 -3.38 -3.21 10.68
CA LEU A 43 -2.35 -4.17 10.31
C LEU A 43 -1.65 -4.67 11.59
N PRO A 44 -1.33 -5.97 11.70
CA PRO A 44 -0.55 -6.49 12.83
C PRO A 44 0.84 -5.86 12.89
N ASP A 45 1.35 -5.63 14.11
CA ASP A 45 2.68 -5.02 14.32
C ASP A 45 3.81 -5.81 13.67
N GLU A 46 3.73 -7.15 13.66
CA GLU A 46 4.70 -8.03 12.98
C GLU A 46 4.80 -7.70 11.47
N MET A 47 3.65 -7.50 10.81
CA MET A 47 3.60 -7.15 9.39
C MET A 47 4.18 -5.76 9.12
N ILE A 48 3.97 -4.82 10.05
CA ILE A 48 4.57 -3.48 9.96
C ILE A 48 6.08 -3.58 10.12
N LEU A 49 6.57 -4.38 11.08
CA LEU A 49 7.98 -4.58 11.33
C LEU A 49 8.68 -5.21 10.12
N ASP A 50 8.08 -6.24 9.52
CA ASP A 50 8.60 -6.86 8.30
C ASP A 50 8.70 -5.86 7.14
N PHE A 51 7.68 -5.01 6.97
CA PHE A 51 7.70 -3.95 5.96
C PHE A 51 8.83 -2.95 6.19
N VAL A 52 9.00 -2.49 7.42
CA VAL A 52 10.07 -1.54 7.78
C VAL A 52 11.45 -2.17 7.56
N ASN A 53 11.64 -3.42 8.00
CA ASN A 53 12.89 -4.16 7.81
C ASN A 53 13.25 -4.34 6.33
N GLU A 54 12.28 -4.62 5.46
CA GLU A 54 12.52 -4.71 4.02
C GLU A 54 12.79 -3.33 3.41
N LEU A 55 12.05 -2.30 3.84
CA LEU A 55 12.24 -0.92 3.37
C LEU A 55 13.66 -0.40 3.66
N GLU A 56 14.16 -0.62 4.88
CA GLU A 56 15.52 -0.22 5.29
C GLU A 56 16.63 -0.87 4.45
N LYS A 57 16.39 -2.06 3.92
CA LYS A 57 17.32 -2.80 3.06
C LYS A 57 17.15 -2.48 1.57
N SER A 58 16.23 -1.59 1.21
CA SER A 58 15.85 -1.32 -0.18
C SER A 58 16.28 0.07 -0.67
N ASP A 59 16.30 0.24 -1.99
CA ASP A 59 16.50 1.54 -2.63
C ASP A 59 15.20 2.36 -2.78
N VAL A 60 14.09 1.91 -2.17
CA VAL A 60 12.80 2.60 -2.23
C VAL A 60 12.89 3.92 -1.45
N LYS A 61 12.66 5.04 -2.13
CA LYS A 61 12.76 6.40 -1.56
C LYS A 61 11.42 7.09 -1.40
N LYS A 62 10.38 6.62 -2.10
CA LYS A 62 9.04 7.21 -2.10
C LYS A 62 7.98 6.12 -2.09
N ILE A 63 7.02 6.28 -1.19
CA ILE A 63 5.86 5.41 -1.06
C ILE A 63 4.62 6.31 -1.11
N LEU A 64 3.68 5.96 -1.98
CA LEU A 64 2.37 6.59 -2.07
C LEU A 64 1.30 5.58 -1.63
N LEU A 65 0.42 5.98 -0.72
CA LEU A 65 -0.74 5.18 -0.34
C LEU A 65 -1.93 5.57 -1.22
N HIS A 66 -2.48 4.61 -1.95
CA HIS A 66 -3.71 4.81 -2.70
C HIS A 66 -4.92 4.47 -1.82
N GLY A 67 -5.91 5.36 -1.78
CA GLY A 67 -7.17 5.11 -1.08
C GLY A 67 -7.95 3.95 -1.70
N ILE A 68 -8.87 3.36 -0.94
CA ILE A 68 -9.77 2.33 -1.48
C ILE A 68 -10.73 2.92 -2.52
N TYR A 69 -11.21 2.10 -3.44
CA TYR A 69 -12.12 2.55 -4.49
C TYR A 69 -13.49 2.96 -3.98
N LEU A 70 -13.85 2.54 -2.76
CA LEU A 70 -15.13 2.88 -2.12
C LEU A 70 -15.18 4.33 -1.61
N THR A 71 -14.04 5.01 -1.50
CA THR A 71 -14.00 6.39 -0.98
C THR A 71 -14.60 7.36 -2.00
N ASN A 72 -15.72 7.99 -1.63
CA ASN A 72 -16.33 9.09 -2.38
C ASN A 72 -16.58 10.29 -1.46
N LEU A 73 -15.65 11.25 -1.45
CA LEU A 73 -15.74 12.46 -0.61
C LEU A 73 -16.76 13.49 -1.12
N ALA A 74 -17.22 13.36 -2.36
CA ALA A 74 -18.17 14.28 -2.98
C ALA A 74 -19.63 13.85 -2.81
N ARG A 75 -19.90 12.79 -2.03
CA ARG A 75 -21.24 12.24 -1.88
C ARG A 75 -22.11 13.08 -0.94
N GLU A 76 -23.35 13.30 -1.37
CA GLU A 76 -24.36 14.02 -0.57
C GLU A 76 -24.91 13.16 0.58
N ASP A 77 -25.25 11.90 0.31
CA ASP A 77 -25.68 10.93 1.33
C ASP A 77 -24.50 10.23 2.00
N LYS A 78 -24.34 10.48 3.30
CA LYS A 78 -23.21 10.01 4.13
C LYS A 78 -23.40 8.61 4.73
N GLN A 79 -24.59 8.00 4.66
CA GLN A 79 -24.88 6.74 5.36
C GLN A 79 -24.86 5.49 4.47
N MET A 80 -24.86 5.66 3.14
CA MET A 80 -24.77 4.54 2.22
C MET A 80 -23.31 4.06 2.09
N PHE A 81 -23.00 2.96 2.76
CA PHE A 81 -21.83 2.15 2.47
C PHE A 81 -22.15 1.34 1.20
N HIS A 82 -21.37 1.50 0.14
CA HIS A 82 -21.39 0.53 -0.96
C HIS A 82 -20.91 -0.82 -0.45
#